data_AF-A0A3D5SL89-F1
#
_entry.id   AF-A0A3D5SL89-F1
#
_cell.length_a   1.000
_cell.length_b   1.000
_cell.length_c   1.000
_cell.angle_alpha   90.00
_cell.angle_beta   90.00
_cell.angle_gamma   90.00
#
_symmetry.space_group_name_H-M   'P 1'
#
loop_
_entity.id
_entity.type
_entity.pdbx_description
1 polymer ?
#
loop_
_entity_poly.entity_id
_entity_poly.type
_entity_poly.pdbx_seq_one_letter_code
_entity_poly.pdbx_strand_id
1 'polypeptide(L)'
;MNDKRTISQERVPSDSNDVTATRSMVAEDDGRSLTAHRDGDVVLRNGSTVRIRVMRPTDEPSLLALLQSLSDESRWLRFYSSASGAALANEAHREANLDHTFGLLAFSGAAERVVGHAFYAVVDEHRAEVAFTIANDFQGRGLGTMLLGQLAEVAAVNGIQVFEAEVVAANHAMLHVFRASGFPIEVDATAGQLHVTFPTSFSEEAIKRFEQRETIAAVNALKLFFNPRAVAVVGASRQRGTIGGEIFHNLLSYGFNGPVYPVNPTAEVIQCVPAYPSVEAIAGPVDLAIIIVPAARVTEVAAACGRKGVKALVVISAGFSETGNEGQERQAELLRVCRAAGMRLIGPNCMGIANTDPAVLLDATFAPGVPPPGRVGFSSQSGALGLAIIEYANSLGLGISTFVSVGNKADISGNDLLRYWESDDGTDVILLYLESFGNPKKFSQIARRVGRQKPIVVVKSGRSAAGARATSSHTGALIAASDVTVDALFRQAGVIRTDTLAELFDVASLLANQPLPRGHRVGIITNAGGPAILCADACEARGLEVPLLDESSQEKLRSFLLPGASASNPVDMIASASADDYHKAMGIVAADNNVDALIV
;
A
#
# COMPACT_ATOMS: atom_id res chain seq x y z
N MET A 1 27.45 -47.41 72.18
CA MET A 1 27.53 -47.14 73.63
C MET A 1 26.66 -45.93 73.90
N ASN A 2 25.69 -46.10 74.80
CA ASN A 2 24.61 -45.21 75.20
C ASN A 2 23.42 -44.97 74.26
N ASP A 3 22.29 -45.00 74.94
CA ASP A 3 20.94 -45.39 74.56
C ASP A 3 19.98 -44.29 75.04
N LYS A 4 18.81 -44.19 74.38
CA LYS A 4 17.56 -43.51 74.79
C LYS A 4 17.54 -41.97 74.95
N ARG A 5 16.71 -41.36 74.09
CA ARG A 5 15.51 -40.60 74.53
C ARG A 5 14.49 -40.46 73.39
N THR A 6 13.31 -41.00 73.68
CA THR A 6 11.95 -40.67 73.24
C THR A 6 11.77 -39.28 72.63
N ILE A 7 10.98 -39.15 71.55
CA ILE A 7 9.92 -38.14 71.34
C ILE A 7 9.20 -38.39 69.98
N SER A 8 7.86 -38.35 70.04
CA SER A 8 6.84 -38.17 68.98
C SER A 8 6.69 -39.21 67.85
N GLN A 9 5.75 -40.13 68.06
CA GLN A 9 5.00 -40.83 67.01
C GLN A 9 4.10 -39.82 66.26
N GLU A 10 4.27 -39.70 64.95
CA GLU A 10 3.33 -38.99 64.08
C GLU A 10 2.00 -39.74 63.99
N ARG A 11 0.93 -39.07 64.39
CA ARG A 11 -0.45 -39.45 64.08
C ARG A 11 -0.74 -39.09 62.63
N VAL A 12 -0.96 -40.09 61.79
CA VAL A 12 -1.64 -39.95 60.49
C VAL A 12 -3.09 -40.39 60.70
N PRO A 13 -4.10 -39.52 60.51
CA PRO A 13 -5.49 -39.89 60.76
C PRO A 13 -6.15 -40.52 59.53
N SER A 14 -6.77 -41.66 59.77
CA SER A 14 -7.95 -42.17 59.06
C SER A 14 -9.20 -41.37 59.45
N ASP A 15 -9.95 -40.85 58.47
CA ASP A 15 -11.41 -41.03 58.35
C ASP A 15 -12.03 -40.24 57.17
N SER A 16 -12.92 -40.93 56.45
CA SER A 16 -14.08 -40.49 55.64
C SER A 16 -13.96 -39.42 54.54
N ASN A 17 -14.13 -39.85 53.28
CA ASN A 17 -15.21 -39.41 52.36
C ASN A 17 -14.85 -39.79 50.91
N ASP A 18 -15.61 -40.69 50.28
CA ASP A 18 -16.21 -40.38 48.97
C ASP A 18 -17.26 -41.41 48.58
N VAL A 19 -18.50 -40.96 48.52
CA VAL A 19 -19.69 -41.70 48.11
C VAL A 19 -20.33 -40.91 46.97
N THR A 20 -20.78 -41.67 45.97
CA THR A 20 -21.71 -41.35 44.87
C THR A 20 -21.21 -40.52 43.68
N ALA A 21 -21.20 -41.15 42.50
CA ALA A 21 -21.97 -40.65 41.35
C ALA A 21 -22.14 -41.72 40.25
N THR A 22 -23.40 -41.92 39.90
CA THR A 22 -23.95 -42.90 38.96
C THR A 22 -23.65 -42.51 37.50
N ARG A 23 -23.19 -43.48 36.71
CA ARG A 23 -23.03 -43.39 35.24
C ARG A 23 -24.39 -43.19 34.55
N SER A 24 -24.48 -42.18 33.68
CA SER A 24 -25.44 -42.09 32.58
C SER A 24 -24.69 -41.70 31.31
N MET A 25 -24.95 -42.44 30.23
CA MET A 25 -24.38 -42.28 28.89
C MET A 25 -24.91 -41.00 28.23
N VAL A 26 -24.02 -40.15 27.71
CA VAL A 26 -24.30 -39.16 26.66
C VAL A 26 -23.16 -39.24 25.66
N ALA A 27 -23.52 -39.36 24.38
CA ALA A 27 -22.62 -39.48 23.24
C ALA A 27 -21.68 -38.27 23.13
N GLU A 28 -20.43 -38.55 22.74
CA GLU A 28 -19.36 -37.58 22.52
C GLU A 28 -19.67 -36.68 21.31
N ASP A 29 -19.61 -35.37 21.54
CA ASP A 29 -19.67 -34.31 20.52
C ASP A 29 -18.26 -34.10 19.94
N ASP A 30 -18.10 -34.41 18.67
CA ASP A 30 -16.81 -34.47 17.97
C ASP A 30 -16.37 -33.04 17.59
N GLY A 31 -15.65 -32.40 18.51
CA GLY A 31 -15.23 -31.00 18.51
C GLY A 31 -14.39 -30.53 17.31
N ARG A 32 -14.97 -30.43 16.12
CA ARG A 32 -14.42 -29.67 14.99
C ARG A 32 -14.72 -28.17 15.14
N SER A 33 -13.92 -27.53 15.98
CA SER A 33 -13.32 -26.19 15.80
C SER A 33 -14.20 -25.01 15.33
N LEU A 34 -15.02 -24.45 16.23
CA LEU A 34 -15.67 -23.11 16.14
C LEU A 34 -14.70 -21.90 16.31
N THR A 35 -13.38 -22.08 16.19
CA THR A 35 -12.35 -21.11 16.65
C THR A 35 -11.86 -20.08 15.61
N ALA A 36 -12.50 -19.95 14.45
CA ALA A 36 -12.08 -19.00 13.39
C ALA A 36 -12.73 -17.61 13.48
N HIS A 37 -13.81 -17.43 14.25
CA HIS A 37 -14.51 -16.13 14.34
C HIS A 37 -13.92 -15.23 15.44
N ARG A 38 -13.70 -13.95 15.14
CA ARG A 38 -13.35 -12.92 16.13
C ARG A 38 -14.57 -12.04 16.41
N ASP A 39 -15.19 -12.21 17.59
CA ASP A 39 -16.09 -11.20 18.14
C ASP A 39 -15.33 -9.87 18.25
N GLY A 40 -15.91 -8.77 17.79
CA GLY A 40 -15.17 -7.52 17.72
C GLY A 40 -15.96 -6.30 17.28
N ASP A 41 -15.43 -5.14 17.64
CA ASP A 41 -15.96 -3.85 17.23
C ASP A 41 -15.44 -3.49 15.85
N VAL A 42 -16.37 -3.07 14.99
CA VAL A 42 -16.15 -2.81 13.58
C VAL A 42 -16.59 -1.40 13.25
N VAL A 43 -15.74 -0.65 12.56
CA VAL A 43 -16.03 0.71 12.09
C VAL A 43 -16.72 0.65 10.71
N LEU A 44 -17.93 1.21 10.62
CA LEU A 44 -18.71 1.34 9.39
C LEU A 44 -18.21 2.53 8.54
N ARG A 45 -18.67 2.60 7.27
CA ARG A 45 -18.25 3.64 6.31
C ARG A 45 -18.50 5.08 6.78
N ASN A 46 -19.49 5.28 7.64
CA ASN A 46 -19.84 6.58 8.19
C ASN A 46 -19.14 6.89 9.53
N GLY A 47 -18.16 6.07 9.94
CA GLY A 47 -17.41 6.22 11.19
C GLY A 47 -18.12 5.69 12.44
N SER A 48 -19.40 5.27 12.33
CA SER A 48 -20.09 4.62 13.46
C SER A 48 -19.53 3.21 13.70
N THR A 49 -19.52 2.76 14.95
CA THR A 49 -19.08 1.42 15.31
C THR A 49 -20.25 0.50 15.58
N VAL A 50 -20.10 -0.76 15.18
CA VAL A 50 -21.00 -1.86 15.56
C VAL A 50 -20.18 -3.00 16.13
N ARG A 51 -20.73 -3.72 17.08
CA ARG A 51 -20.12 -4.94 17.59
C ARG A 51 -20.69 -6.13 16.84
N ILE A 52 -19.84 -7.00 16.30
CA ILE A 52 -20.27 -8.22 15.61
C ILE A 52 -19.90 -9.42 16.47
N ARG A 53 -20.83 -10.35 16.63
CA ARG A 53 -20.60 -11.65 17.28
C ARG A 53 -21.41 -12.77 16.65
N VAL A 54 -21.02 -14.00 16.95
CA VAL A 54 -21.77 -15.21 16.59
C VAL A 54 -23.18 -15.16 17.21
N MET A 55 -24.18 -15.53 16.40
CA MET A 55 -25.57 -15.67 16.81
C MET A 55 -25.76 -16.88 17.72
N ARG A 56 -26.64 -16.75 18.71
CA ARG A 56 -27.00 -17.82 19.65
C ARG A 56 -28.51 -18.04 19.60
N PRO A 57 -29.01 -19.25 19.93
CA PRO A 57 -30.44 -19.51 20.03
C PRO A 57 -31.20 -18.52 20.92
N THR A 58 -30.54 -18.03 21.99
CA THR A 58 -31.09 -17.03 22.91
C THR A 58 -31.33 -15.65 22.29
N ASP A 59 -30.80 -15.38 21.08
CA ASP A 59 -30.95 -14.11 20.38
C ASP A 59 -32.25 -14.00 19.57
N GLU A 60 -33.06 -15.07 19.52
CA GLU A 60 -34.34 -15.12 18.79
C GLU A 60 -35.23 -13.89 19.04
N PRO A 61 -35.45 -13.40 20.29
CA PRO A 61 -36.28 -12.22 20.51
C PRO A 61 -35.70 -10.94 19.86
N SER A 62 -34.39 -10.80 19.88
CA SER A 62 -33.69 -9.64 19.29
C SER A 62 -33.68 -9.69 17.76
N LEU A 63 -33.59 -10.90 17.19
CA LEU A 63 -33.73 -11.13 15.76
C LEU A 63 -35.17 -10.82 15.30
N LEU A 64 -36.18 -11.27 16.04
CA LEU A 64 -37.58 -10.94 15.78
C LEU A 64 -37.81 -9.42 15.80
N ALA A 65 -37.23 -8.71 16.78
CA ALA A 65 -37.31 -7.26 16.84
C ALA A 65 -36.67 -6.57 15.61
N LEU A 66 -35.54 -7.09 15.12
CA LEU A 66 -34.94 -6.61 13.86
C LEU A 66 -35.91 -6.81 12.69
N LEU A 67 -36.45 -8.03 12.51
CA LEU A 67 -37.35 -8.35 11.39
C LEU A 67 -38.63 -7.51 11.42
N GLN A 68 -39.19 -7.23 12.60
CA GLN A 68 -40.35 -6.37 12.79
C GLN A 68 -40.07 -4.90 12.48
N SER A 69 -38.81 -4.45 12.62
CA SER A 69 -38.41 -3.06 12.34
C SER A 69 -38.19 -2.76 10.85
N LEU A 70 -38.20 -3.78 10.00
CA LEU A 70 -38.01 -3.64 8.56
C LEU A 70 -39.21 -2.96 7.89
N SER A 71 -38.95 -2.25 6.80
CA SER A 71 -40.02 -1.69 5.97
C SER A 71 -40.74 -2.83 5.22
N ASP A 72 -41.95 -2.58 4.75
CA ASP A 72 -42.71 -3.54 3.93
C ASP A 72 -41.91 -3.98 2.70
N GLU A 73 -41.20 -3.04 2.08
CA GLU A 73 -40.29 -3.30 0.96
C GLU A 73 -39.13 -4.20 1.36
N SER A 74 -38.41 -3.91 2.46
CA SER A 74 -37.29 -4.74 2.94
C SER A 74 -37.74 -6.15 3.31
N ARG A 75 -38.95 -6.31 3.88
CA ARG A 75 -39.54 -7.63 4.19
C ARG A 75 -39.89 -8.40 2.93
N TRP A 76 -40.52 -7.73 1.96
CA TRP A 76 -40.86 -8.35 0.68
C TRP A 76 -39.61 -8.79 -0.10
N LEU A 77 -38.57 -7.95 -0.14
CA LEU A 77 -37.31 -8.28 -0.80
C LEU A 77 -36.53 -9.42 -0.12
N ARG A 78 -36.72 -9.62 1.20
CA ARG A 78 -36.03 -10.65 1.99
C ARG A 78 -36.77 -11.99 2.03
N PHE A 79 -38.09 -11.97 2.13
CA PHE A 79 -38.92 -13.17 2.35
C PHE A 79 -39.86 -13.50 1.18
N TYR A 80 -39.78 -12.74 0.08
CA TYR A 80 -40.64 -12.88 -1.09
C TYR A 80 -42.14 -12.78 -0.75
N SER A 81 -42.46 -12.17 0.39
CA SER A 81 -43.80 -12.13 0.96
C SER A 81 -43.97 -10.93 1.90
N SER A 82 -45.20 -10.48 2.10
CA SER A 82 -45.55 -9.47 3.12
C SER A 82 -45.66 -10.09 4.51
N ALA A 83 -44.67 -10.90 4.90
CA ALA A 83 -44.64 -11.60 6.17
C ALA A 83 -44.83 -10.62 7.34
N SER A 84 -45.79 -10.93 8.22
CA SER A 84 -46.15 -10.11 9.38
C SER A 84 -46.64 -10.99 10.54
N GLY A 85 -46.61 -10.44 11.76
CA GLY A 85 -47.09 -11.13 12.95
C GLY A 85 -46.41 -12.49 13.15
N ALA A 86 -47.22 -13.54 13.25
CA ALA A 86 -46.75 -14.91 13.50
C ALA A 86 -45.78 -15.45 12.43
N ALA A 87 -45.87 -14.98 11.18
CA ALA A 87 -44.97 -15.42 10.12
C ALA A 87 -43.52 -14.96 10.37
N LEU A 88 -43.32 -13.74 10.87
CA LEU A 88 -41.98 -13.24 11.22
C LEU A 88 -41.43 -13.90 12.49
N ALA A 89 -42.30 -14.25 13.45
CA ALA A 89 -41.91 -14.99 14.64
C ALA A 89 -41.39 -16.39 14.27
N ASN A 90 -42.09 -17.09 13.37
CA ASN A 90 -41.64 -18.38 12.87
C ASN A 90 -40.31 -18.29 12.12
N GLU A 91 -40.10 -17.22 11.36
CA GLU A 91 -38.85 -16.99 10.63
C GLU A 91 -37.67 -16.72 11.57
N ALA A 92 -37.85 -15.84 12.57
CA ALA A 92 -36.83 -15.59 13.58
C ALA A 92 -36.49 -16.86 14.37
N HIS A 93 -37.51 -17.65 14.74
CA HIS A 93 -37.32 -18.93 15.43
C HIS A 93 -36.52 -19.92 14.57
N ARG A 94 -36.86 -20.02 13.27
CA ARG A 94 -36.14 -20.86 12.31
C ARG A 94 -34.68 -20.41 12.19
N GLU A 95 -34.44 -19.14 11.88
CA GLU A 95 -33.08 -18.60 11.70
C GLU A 95 -32.21 -18.77 12.97
N ALA A 96 -32.79 -18.62 14.17
CA ALA A 96 -32.05 -18.73 15.43
C ALA A 96 -31.73 -20.17 15.87
N ASN A 97 -32.50 -21.17 15.40
CA ASN A 97 -32.46 -22.55 15.93
C ASN A 97 -32.18 -23.62 14.85
N LEU A 98 -31.73 -23.25 13.65
CA LEU A 98 -31.39 -24.22 12.60
C LEU A 98 -30.10 -25.00 12.94
N ASP A 99 -30.17 -26.33 12.84
CA ASP A 99 -28.99 -27.19 12.83
C ASP A 99 -28.15 -26.92 11.56
N HIS A 100 -26.81 -26.98 11.69
CA HIS A 100 -25.84 -26.79 10.59
C HIS A 100 -25.78 -25.39 9.95
N THR A 101 -26.13 -24.35 10.73
CA THR A 101 -26.10 -22.95 10.28
C THR A 101 -25.11 -22.13 11.11
N PHE A 102 -24.27 -21.32 10.46
CA PHE A 102 -23.45 -20.33 11.16
C PHE A 102 -24.02 -18.93 10.90
N GLY A 103 -24.33 -18.21 11.97
CA GLY A 103 -24.94 -16.88 11.90
C GLY A 103 -24.17 -15.83 12.70
N LEU A 104 -24.30 -14.59 12.26
CA LEU A 104 -23.69 -13.39 12.83
C LEU A 104 -24.76 -12.35 13.10
N LEU A 105 -24.61 -11.68 14.25
CA LEU A 105 -25.42 -10.51 14.60
C LEU A 105 -24.51 -9.30 14.80
N ALA A 106 -24.97 -8.15 14.27
CA ALA A 106 -24.34 -6.86 14.46
C ALA A 106 -25.17 -6.01 15.43
N PHE A 107 -24.52 -5.47 16.45
CA PHE A 107 -25.13 -4.73 17.55
C PHE A 107 -24.67 -3.27 17.55
N SER A 108 -25.57 -2.34 17.84
CA SER A 108 -25.27 -0.92 17.91
C SER A 108 -25.81 -0.28 19.19
N GLY A 109 -25.01 0.62 19.77
CA GLY A 109 -25.38 1.43 20.93
C GLY A 109 -25.38 0.67 22.27
N ALA A 110 -25.54 1.41 23.37
CA ALA A 110 -25.49 0.87 24.74
C ALA A 110 -26.62 -0.14 25.05
N ALA A 111 -27.72 -0.09 24.29
CA ALA A 111 -28.83 -1.03 24.43
C ALA A 111 -28.64 -2.34 23.63
N GLU A 112 -27.48 -2.52 22.99
CA GLU A 112 -27.17 -3.67 22.13
C GLU A 112 -28.30 -3.99 21.13
N ARG A 113 -28.80 -2.95 20.43
CA ARG A 113 -29.82 -3.15 19.39
C ARG A 113 -29.20 -3.93 18.24
N VAL A 114 -29.82 -5.03 17.84
CA VAL A 114 -29.46 -5.75 16.61
C VAL A 114 -29.80 -4.87 15.40
N VAL A 115 -28.79 -4.57 14.59
CA VAL A 115 -28.87 -3.74 13.38
C VAL A 115 -28.51 -4.50 12.10
N GLY A 116 -27.99 -5.72 12.24
CA GLY A 116 -27.72 -6.62 11.12
C GLY A 116 -27.74 -8.07 11.55
N HIS A 117 -28.20 -8.94 10.66
CA HIS A 117 -28.17 -10.40 10.77
C HIS A 117 -27.65 -10.96 9.46
N ALA A 118 -26.78 -11.97 9.51
CA ALA A 118 -26.34 -12.70 8.34
C ALA A 118 -26.04 -14.15 8.72
N PHE A 119 -26.40 -15.12 7.89
CA PHE A 119 -26.07 -16.52 8.11
C PHE A 119 -25.80 -17.26 6.80
N TYR A 120 -25.17 -18.42 6.91
CA TYR A 120 -25.20 -19.44 5.86
C TYR A 120 -25.76 -20.76 6.39
N ALA A 121 -26.55 -21.45 5.56
CA ALA A 121 -27.09 -22.78 5.82
C ALA A 121 -26.51 -23.78 4.81
N VAL A 122 -25.96 -24.89 5.30
CA VAL A 122 -25.33 -25.90 4.44
C VAL A 122 -26.38 -26.58 3.55
N VAL A 123 -26.14 -26.57 2.25
CA VAL A 123 -26.99 -27.23 1.23
C VAL A 123 -26.43 -28.60 0.92
N ASP A 124 -25.12 -28.71 0.74
CA ASP A 124 -24.37 -29.97 0.56
C ASP A 124 -22.94 -29.86 1.11
N GLU A 125 -22.12 -30.90 0.91
CA GLU A 125 -20.75 -30.99 1.45
C GLU A 125 -19.84 -29.80 1.07
N HIS A 126 -20.14 -29.06 -0.01
CA HIS A 126 -19.33 -27.96 -0.51
C HIS A 126 -20.10 -26.65 -0.75
N ARG A 127 -21.43 -26.65 -0.59
CA ARG A 127 -22.30 -25.50 -0.88
C ARG A 127 -23.11 -25.08 0.34
N ALA A 128 -23.29 -23.77 0.50
CA ALA A 128 -24.22 -23.22 1.48
C ALA A 128 -25.00 -22.03 0.92
N GLU A 129 -26.28 -21.94 1.29
CA GLU A 129 -27.12 -20.79 0.98
C GLU A 129 -26.82 -19.66 1.97
N VAL A 130 -26.68 -18.42 1.50
CA VAL A 130 -26.41 -17.26 2.34
C VAL A 130 -27.58 -16.27 2.33
N ALA A 131 -27.91 -15.74 3.50
CA ALA A 131 -28.93 -14.71 3.64
C ALA A 131 -28.55 -13.67 4.69
N PHE A 132 -29.06 -12.45 4.54
CA PHE A 132 -28.80 -11.36 5.48
C PHE A 132 -29.89 -10.30 5.46
N THR A 133 -29.98 -9.62 6.60
CA THR A 133 -30.95 -8.59 6.90
C THR A 133 -30.23 -7.43 7.57
N ILE A 134 -30.32 -6.23 7.01
CA ILE A 134 -29.77 -5.01 7.59
C ILE A 134 -30.91 -4.05 7.91
N ALA A 135 -30.92 -3.51 9.13
CA ALA A 135 -31.89 -2.50 9.56
C ALA A 135 -31.88 -1.30 8.60
N ASN A 136 -33.06 -0.77 8.25
CA ASN A 136 -33.19 0.27 7.22
C ASN A 136 -32.27 1.48 7.46
N ASP A 137 -32.11 1.89 8.72
CA ASP A 137 -31.26 3.01 9.13
C ASP A 137 -29.75 2.70 9.04
N PHE A 138 -29.35 1.43 8.92
CA PHE A 138 -27.97 0.97 8.78
C PHE A 138 -27.58 0.53 7.37
N GLN A 139 -28.51 0.56 6.41
CA GLN A 139 -28.23 0.26 5.01
C GLN A 139 -27.30 1.31 4.38
N GLY A 140 -26.54 0.91 3.36
CA GLY A 140 -25.57 1.79 2.69
C GLY A 140 -24.28 2.09 3.49
N ARG A 141 -24.18 1.66 4.76
CA ARG A 141 -23.02 1.90 5.63
C ARG A 141 -21.90 0.86 5.50
N GLY A 142 -22.04 -0.11 4.61
CA GLY A 142 -21.07 -1.18 4.37
C GLY A 142 -21.22 -2.43 5.24
N LEU A 143 -22.17 -2.44 6.18
CA LEU A 143 -22.37 -3.55 7.13
C LEU A 143 -22.61 -4.91 6.44
N GLY A 144 -23.45 -4.96 5.40
CA GLY A 144 -23.73 -6.20 4.66
C GLY A 144 -22.49 -6.81 3.98
N THR A 145 -21.63 -5.97 3.39
CA THR A 145 -20.38 -6.43 2.78
C THR A 145 -19.42 -7.01 3.82
N MET A 146 -19.41 -6.46 5.03
CA MET A 146 -18.54 -6.94 6.11
C MET A 146 -19.02 -8.27 6.68
N LEU A 147 -20.32 -8.39 6.95
CA LEU A 147 -20.92 -9.65 7.41
C LEU A 147 -20.67 -10.77 6.39
N LEU A 148 -20.84 -10.48 5.10
CA LEU A 148 -20.57 -11.45 4.03
C LEU A 148 -19.10 -11.92 4.03
N GLY A 149 -18.14 -11.01 4.20
CA GLY A 149 -16.72 -11.36 4.29
C GLY A 149 -16.41 -12.29 5.47
N GLN A 150 -17.00 -12.04 6.63
CA GLN A 150 -16.82 -12.88 7.81
C GLN A 150 -17.49 -14.25 7.68
N LEU A 151 -18.68 -14.32 7.07
CA LEU A 151 -19.32 -15.60 6.76
C LEU A 151 -18.47 -16.44 5.81
N ALA A 152 -17.91 -15.82 4.77
CA ALA A 152 -17.07 -16.51 3.79
C ALA A 152 -15.80 -17.08 4.43
N GLU A 153 -15.15 -16.33 5.32
CA GLU A 153 -13.97 -16.79 6.06
C GLU A 153 -14.28 -18.04 6.91
N VAL A 154 -15.38 -18.04 7.65
CA VAL A 154 -15.78 -19.18 8.48
C VAL A 154 -16.22 -20.37 7.62
N ALA A 155 -16.98 -20.13 6.55
CA ALA A 155 -17.43 -21.18 5.64
C ALA A 155 -16.25 -21.89 4.94
N ALA A 156 -15.24 -21.13 4.52
CA ALA A 156 -14.02 -21.68 3.93
C ALA A 156 -13.26 -22.60 4.91
N VAL A 157 -13.15 -22.22 6.19
CA VAL A 157 -12.55 -23.06 7.23
C VAL A 157 -13.35 -24.34 7.44
N ASN A 158 -14.67 -24.28 7.30
CA ASN A 158 -15.57 -25.41 7.45
C ASN A 158 -15.70 -26.28 6.19
N GLY A 159 -14.90 -26.03 5.15
CA GLY A 159 -14.88 -26.85 3.93
C GLY A 159 -15.98 -26.52 2.91
N ILE A 160 -16.83 -25.52 3.18
CA ILE A 160 -17.77 -24.99 2.19
C ILE A 160 -16.97 -24.17 1.19
N GLN A 161 -17.13 -24.45 -0.09
CA GLN A 161 -16.36 -23.84 -1.19
C GLN A 161 -17.17 -22.78 -1.94
N VAL A 162 -18.49 -22.92 -1.96
CA VAL A 162 -19.39 -22.06 -2.74
C VAL A 162 -20.56 -21.60 -1.88
N PHE A 163 -20.84 -20.31 -1.95
CA PHE A 163 -22.09 -19.73 -1.50
C PHE A 163 -23.05 -19.54 -2.66
N GLU A 164 -24.33 -19.68 -2.36
CA GLU A 164 -25.43 -19.36 -3.24
C GLU A 164 -26.47 -18.48 -2.56
N ALA A 165 -27.16 -17.65 -3.34
CA ALA A 165 -28.25 -16.83 -2.86
C ALA A 165 -29.30 -16.65 -3.95
N GLU A 166 -30.57 -16.78 -3.59
CA GLU A 166 -31.67 -16.32 -4.43
C GLU A 166 -31.99 -14.85 -4.11
N VAL A 167 -32.12 -14.04 -5.15
CA VAL A 167 -32.38 -12.60 -5.02
C VAL A 167 -33.44 -12.15 -6.02
N VAL A 168 -34.47 -11.40 -5.59
CA VAL A 168 -35.38 -10.72 -6.52
C VAL A 168 -34.59 -9.75 -7.39
N ALA A 169 -34.82 -9.73 -8.71
CA ALA A 169 -34.13 -8.82 -9.63
C ALA A 169 -34.24 -7.32 -9.26
N ALA A 170 -35.32 -6.93 -8.56
CA ALA A 170 -35.55 -5.58 -8.06
C ALA A 170 -34.70 -5.20 -6.82
N ASN A 171 -34.05 -6.16 -6.17
CA ASN A 171 -33.23 -5.92 -4.97
C ASN A 171 -31.84 -5.37 -5.33
N HIS A 172 -31.80 -4.14 -5.84
CA HIS A 172 -30.56 -3.48 -6.27
C HIS A 172 -29.55 -3.31 -5.12
N ALA A 173 -30.03 -3.12 -3.88
CA ALA A 173 -29.18 -2.99 -2.70
C ALA A 173 -28.39 -4.26 -2.41
N MET A 174 -29.07 -5.41 -2.47
CA MET A 174 -28.44 -6.73 -2.36
C MET A 174 -27.43 -6.95 -3.51
N LEU A 175 -27.85 -6.78 -4.77
CA LEU A 175 -26.94 -6.96 -5.91
C LEU A 175 -25.68 -6.08 -5.81
N HIS A 176 -25.80 -4.89 -5.22
CA HIS A 176 -24.65 -4.04 -4.92
C HIS A 176 -23.72 -4.64 -3.85
N VAL A 177 -24.24 -5.23 -2.77
CA VAL A 177 -23.42 -5.91 -1.75
C VAL A 177 -22.61 -7.04 -2.37
N PHE A 178 -23.21 -7.88 -3.22
CA PHE A 178 -22.47 -8.94 -3.91
C PHE A 178 -21.39 -8.39 -4.85
N ARG A 179 -21.71 -7.39 -5.68
CA ARG A 179 -20.72 -6.75 -6.55
C ARG A 179 -19.60 -6.04 -5.79
N ALA A 180 -19.91 -5.45 -4.63
CA ALA A 180 -18.96 -4.74 -3.78
C ALA A 180 -18.17 -5.66 -2.83
N SER A 181 -18.53 -6.95 -2.74
CA SER A 181 -17.87 -7.94 -1.88
C SER A 181 -16.45 -8.30 -2.33
N GLY A 182 -16.16 -8.12 -3.63
CA GLY A 182 -14.90 -8.49 -4.23
C GLY A 182 -14.85 -9.94 -4.73
N PHE A 183 -15.80 -10.82 -4.36
CA PHE A 183 -15.88 -12.18 -4.88
C PHE A 183 -16.26 -12.21 -6.36
N PRO A 184 -15.74 -13.17 -7.16
CA PRO A 184 -16.25 -13.42 -8.50
C PRO A 184 -17.65 -14.02 -8.38
N ILE A 185 -18.66 -13.30 -8.88
CA ILE A 185 -20.06 -13.72 -8.84
C ILE A 185 -20.49 -14.24 -10.21
N GLU A 186 -21.20 -15.35 -10.23
CA GLU A 186 -21.99 -15.83 -11.37
C GLU A 186 -23.46 -15.55 -11.06
N VAL A 187 -24.22 -15.14 -12.07
CA VAL A 187 -25.63 -14.75 -11.92
C VAL A 187 -26.44 -15.40 -13.02
N ASP A 188 -27.30 -16.33 -12.63
CA ASP A 188 -28.24 -16.99 -13.52
C ASP A 188 -29.64 -16.42 -13.30
N ALA A 189 -30.27 -15.97 -14.40
CA ALA A 189 -31.64 -15.47 -14.34
C ALA A 189 -32.62 -16.65 -14.40
N THR A 190 -33.42 -16.81 -13.35
CA THR A 190 -34.54 -17.75 -13.29
C THR A 190 -35.86 -16.98 -13.30
N ALA A 191 -37.01 -17.66 -13.38
CA ALA A 191 -38.32 -17.01 -13.54
C ALA A 191 -38.66 -16.07 -12.36
N GLY A 192 -38.34 -14.78 -12.49
CA GLY A 192 -38.62 -13.73 -11.50
C GLY A 192 -37.54 -13.50 -10.44
N GLN A 193 -36.43 -14.27 -10.47
CA GLN A 193 -35.35 -14.22 -9.50
C GLN A 193 -33.98 -14.33 -10.18
N LEU A 194 -32.95 -13.95 -9.45
CA LEU A 194 -31.55 -14.12 -9.82
C LEU A 194 -30.94 -15.12 -8.83
N HIS A 195 -30.42 -16.22 -9.36
CA HIS A 195 -29.58 -17.15 -8.60
C HIS A 195 -28.14 -16.66 -8.68
N VAL A 196 -27.54 -16.32 -7.55
CA VAL A 196 -26.19 -15.78 -7.46
C VAL A 196 -25.29 -16.81 -6.79
N THR A 197 -24.20 -17.22 -7.44
CA THR A 197 -23.21 -18.13 -6.88
C THR A 197 -21.83 -17.47 -6.82
N PHE A 198 -21.06 -17.76 -5.77
CA PHE A 198 -19.72 -17.21 -5.59
C PHE A 198 -18.91 -18.03 -4.58
N PRO A 199 -17.58 -18.06 -4.67
CA PRO A 199 -16.78 -18.90 -3.80
C PRO A 199 -16.61 -18.30 -2.39
N THR A 200 -16.42 -19.14 -1.38
CA THR A 200 -16.16 -18.75 0.03
C THR A 200 -14.71 -18.37 0.30
N SER A 201 -13.80 -18.79 -0.59
CA SER A 201 -12.41 -18.37 -0.62
C SER A 201 -12.05 -17.88 -2.02
N PHE A 202 -11.08 -16.98 -2.14
CA PHE A 202 -10.51 -16.72 -3.45
C PHE A 202 -9.64 -17.91 -3.85
N SER A 203 -9.96 -18.59 -4.97
CA SER A 203 -8.99 -19.49 -5.59
C SER A 203 -7.70 -18.71 -5.90
N GLU A 204 -6.54 -19.36 -5.92
CA GLU A 204 -5.28 -18.68 -6.29
C GLU A 204 -5.43 -17.94 -7.63
N GLU A 205 -6.20 -18.50 -8.55
CA GLU A 205 -6.52 -17.91 -9.85
C GLU A 205 -7.43 -16.66 -9.72
N ALA A 206 -8.40 -16.66 -8.81
CA ALA A 206 -9.23 -15.49 -8.52
C ALA A 206 -8.45 -14.38 -7.80
N ILE A 207 -7.55 -14.72 -6.87
CA ILE A 207 -6.61 -13.77 -6.24
C ILE A 207 -5.75 -13.12 -7.33
N LYS A 208 -5.14 -13.92 -8.20
CA LYS A 208 -4.32 -13.42 -9.32
C LYS A 208 -5.12 -12.51 -10.25
N ARG A 209 -6.35 -12.88 -10.62
CA ARG A 209 -7.22 -12.03 -11.46
C ARG A 209 -7.61 -10.72 -10.77
N PHE A 210 -7.89 -10.74 -9.46
CA PHE A 210 -8.19 -9.53 -8.70
C PHE A 210 -6.96 -8.62 -8.58
N GLU A 211 -5.80 -9.18 -8.26
CA GLU A 211 -4.52 -8.46 -8.22
C GLU A 211 -4.13 -7.89 -9.59
N GLN A 212 -4.37 -8.63 -10.67
CA GLN A 212 -4.17 -8.14 -12.04
C GLN A 212 -5.11 -6.98 -12.36
N ARG A 213 -6.40 -7.06 -12.00
CA ARG A 213 -7.35 -5.95 -12.18
C ARG A 213 -6.94 -4.71 -11.38
N GLU A 214 -6.57 -4.87 -10.11
CA GLU A 214 -6.05 -3.75 -9.31
C GLU A 214 -4.77 -3.17 -9.92
N THR A 215 -3.87 -4.02 -10.43
CA THR A 215 -2.63 -3.60 -11.09
C THR A 215 -2.95 -2.78 -12.34
N ILE A 216 -3.79 -3.29 -13.24
CA ILE A 216 -4.21 -2.57 -14.46
C ILE A 216 -4.86 -1.23 -14.12
N ALA A 217 -5.73 -1.20 -13.10
CA ALA A 217 -6.37 0.04 -12.65
C ALA A 217 -5.36 1.05 -12.08
N ALA A 218 -4.38 0.60 -11.29
CA ALA A 218 -3.32 1.45 -10.74
C ALA A 218 -2.42 2.00 -11.85
N VAL A 219 -1.98 1.15 -12.79
CA VAL A 219 -1.17 1.56 -13.94
C VAL A 219 -1.92 2.58 -14.80
N ASN A 220 -3.19 2.31 -15.14
CA ASN A 220 -4.00 3.24 -15.93
C ASN A 220 -4.22 4.57 -15.20
N ALA A 221 -4.44 4.53 -13.89
CA ALA A 221 -4.54 5.75 -13.08
C ALA A 221 -3.23 6.57 -13.15
N LEU A 222 -2.08 5.92 -12.97
CA LEU A 222 -0.77 6.59 -12.99
C LEU A 222 -0.38 7.14 -14.36
N LYS A 223 -0.81 6.48 -15.45
CA LYS A 223 -0.67 7.03 -16.81
C LYS A 223 -1.37 8.37 -16.99
N LEU A 224 -2.47 8.64 -16.28
CA LEU A 224 -3.14 9.95 -16.33
C LEU A 224 -2.30 11.07 -15.71
N PHE A 225 -1.39 10.73 -14.79
CA PHE A 225 -0.48 11.68 -14.16
C PHE A 225 0.81 11.87 -14.96
N PHE A 226 1.39 10.77 -15.46
CA PHE A 226 2.70 10.82 -16.11
C PHE A 226 2.65 11.03 -17.61
N ASN A 227 1.54 10.71 -18.28
CA ASN A 227 1.38 10.90 -19.72
C ASN A 227 0.14 11.76 -20.06
N PRO A 228 -0.05 12.93 -19.43
CA PRO A 228 -1.18 13.79 -19.75
C PRO A 228 -1.00 14.41 -21.14
N ARG A 229 -2.10 14.61 -21.87
CA ARG A 229 -2.07 15.35 -23.14
C ARG A 229 -2.31 16.83 -22.94
N ALA A 230 -2.95 17.22 -21.84
CA ALA A 230 -3.23 18.61 -21.49
C ALA A 230 -3.22 18.82 -19.97
N VAL A 231 -2.60 19.92 -19.53
CA VAL A 231 -2.43 20.25 -18.10
C VAL A 231 -3.08 21.59 -17.78
N ALA A 232 -3.87 21.65 -16.71
CA ALA A 232 -4.34 22.91 -16.13
C ALA A 232 -3.60 23.21 -14.82
N VAL A 233 -3.15 24.45 -14.64
CA VAL A 233 -2.49 24.91 -13.41
C VAL A 233 -3.41 25.87 -12.68
N VAL A 234 -4.15 25.37 -11.69
CA VAL A 234 -5.12 26.15 -10.91
C VAL A 234 -4.43 26.81 -9.74
N GLY A 235 -4.41 28.15 -9.74
CA GLY A 235 -3.56 28.93 -8.86
C GLY A 235 -2.25 29.37 -9.51
N ALA A 236 -2.15 29.31 -10.85
CA ALA A 236 -1.05 29.88 -11.59
C ALA A 236 -0.90 31.39 -11.30
N SER A 237 0.33 31.88 -11.33
CA SER A 237 0.68 33.25 -10.95
C SER A 237 1.66 33.90 -11.93
N ARG A 238 1.53 35.22 -12.11
CA ARG A 238 2.49 36.05 -12.86
C ARG A 238 3.83 36.18 -12.14
N GLN A 239 3.81 36.07 -10.81
CA GLN A 239 4.98 36.30 -9.98
C GLN A 239 5.79 35.01 -9.82
N ARG A 240 7.01 35.00 -10.39
CA ARG A 240 8.06 34.05 -10.03
C ARG A 240 8.37 34.17 -8.53
N GLY A 241 8.74 33.06 -7.90
CA GLY A 241 8.89 32.90 -6.44
C GLY A 241 7.63 32.42 -5.72
N THR A 242 6.45 32.51 -6.34
CA THR A 242 5.25 31.82 -5.84
C THR A 242 5.20 30.39 -6.36
N ILE A 243 4.68 29.43 -5.57
CA ILE A 243 4.63 28.02 -5.96
C ILE A 243 3.90 27.82 -7.30
N GLY A 244 2.73 28.44 -7.48
CA GLY A 244 1.98 28.36 -8.74
C GLY A 244 2.66 29.07 -9.91
N GLY A 245 3.51 30.07 -9.64
CA GLY A 245 4.35 30.72 -10.65
C GLY A 245 5.52 29.83 -11.08
N GLU A 246 6.17 29.13 -10.15
CA GLU A 246 7.27 28.22 -10.44
C GLU A 246 6.80 26.97 -11.18
N ILE A 247 5.72 26.30 -10.74
CA ILE A 247 5.18 25.13 -11.46
C ILE A 247 4.81 25.49 -12.89
N PHE A 248 4.12 26.62 -13.08
CA PHE A 248 3.74 27.03 -14.43
C PHE A 248 4.98 27.36 -15.28
N HIS A 249 5.99 27.98 -14.69
CA HIS A 249 7.24 28.25 -15.38
C HIS A 249 7.95 26.96 -15.78
N ASN A 250 8.10 26.01 -14.85
CA ASN A 250 8.81 24.76 -15.06
C ASN A 250 8.15 23.91 -16.17
N LEU A 251 6.82 23.84 -16.21
CA LEU A 251 6.10 23.17 -17.30
C LEU A 251 6.45 23.77 -18.68
N LEU A 252 6.56 25.10 -18.77
CA LEU A 252 6.88 25.79 -20.01
C LEU A 252 8.37 25.67 -20.38
N SER A 253 9.27 25.86 -19.40
CA SER A 253 10.71 25.86 -19.64
C SER A 253 11.27 24.46 -19.88
N TYR A 254 10.65 23.43 -19.29
CA TYR A 254 10.99 22.03 -19.54
C TYR A 254 10.51 21.54 -20.92
N GLY A 255 9.52 22.23 -21.51
CA GLY A 255 9.07 21.97 -22.87
C GLY A 255 7.98 20.90 -22.97
N PHE A 256 7.02 20.88 -22.05
CA PHE A 256 5.89 19.95 -22.08
C PHE A 256 5.21 19.92 -23.46
N ASN A 257 5.04 18.73 -24.02
CA ASN A 257 4.60 18.54 -25.40
C ASN A 257 3.10 18.86 -25.63
N GLY A 258 2.31 19.00 -24.56
CA GLY A 258 0.89 19.33 -24.62
C GLY A 258 0.57 20.78 -24.24
N PRO A 259 -0.68 21.25 -24.42
CA PRO A 259 -1.10 22.55 -23.92
C PRO A 259 -1.07 22.64 -22.39
N VAL A 260 -0.59 23.79 -21.90
CA VAL A 260 -0.62 24.16 -20.48
C VAL A 260 -1.57 25.35 -20.30
N TYR A 261 -2.61 25.16 -19.50
CA TYR A 261 -3.65 26.17 -19.25
C TYR A 261 -3.48 26.79 -17.86
N PRO A 262 -3.01 28.06 -17.75
CA PRO A 262 -2.99 28.74 -16.47
C PRO A 262 -4.41 29.16 -16.07
N VAL A 263 -4.82 28.80 -14.85
CA VAL A 263 -6.13 29.15 -14.30
C VAL A 263 -5.97 30.10 -13.12
N ASN A 264 -6.50 31.30 -13.28
CA ASN A 264 -6.46 32.37 -12.29
C ASN A 264 -7.71 33.27 -12.44
N PRO A 265 -8.46 33.57 -11.36
CA PRO A 265 -9.72 34.29 -11.45
C PRO A 265 -9.63 35.73 -11.99
N THR A 266 -8.47 36.39 -11.87
CA THR A 266 -8.31 37.83 -12.16
C THR A 266 -7.26 38.13 -13.21
N ALA A 267 -6.28 37.27 -13.41
CA ALA A 267 -5.25 37.46 -14.42
C ALA A 267 -5.74 36.99 -15.79
N GLU A 268 -5.72 37.87 -16.79
CA GLU A 268 -6.02 37.52 -18.19
C GLU A 268 -4.85 36.82 -18.92
N VAL A 269 -3.62 37.06 -18.45
CA VAL A 269 -2.37 36.51 -19.04
C VAL A 269 -1.40 36.18 -17.92
N ILE A 270 -0.79 34.99 -17.94
CA ILE A 270 0.24 34.53 -17.01
C ILE A 270 1.45 34.05 -17.80
N GLN A 271 2.63 34.63 -17.55
CA GLN A 271 3.89 34.31 -18.24
C GLN A 271 3.72 34.17 -19.77
N CYS A 272 3.11 35.18 -20.38
CA CYS A 272 2.83 35.25 -21.83
C CYS A 272 1.79 34.25 -22.38
N VAL A 273 1.08 33.52 -21.52
CA VAL A 273 0.01 32.58 -21.91
C VAL A 273 -1.36 33.11 -21.45
N PRO A 274 -2.40 33.10 -22.31
CA PRO A 274 -3.76 33.45 -21.91
C PRO A 274 -4.26 32.58 -20.75
N ALA A 275 -4.79 33.24 -19.74
CA ALA A 275 -5.28 32.60 -18.52
C ALA A 275 -6.80 32.53 -18.47
N TYR A 276 -7.30 31.52 -17.76
CA TYR A 276 -8.72 31.22 -17.65
C TYR A 276 -9.21 31.50 -16.23
N PRO A 277 -10.41 32.06 -16.05
CA PRO A 277 -10.94 32.39 -14.72
C PRO A 277 -11.29 31.13 -13.89
N SER A 278 -11.58 30.02 -14.56
CA SER A 278 -11.84 28.71 -13.95
C SER A 278 -11.44 27.57 -14.89
N VAL A 279 -11.28 26.37 -14.36
CA VAL A 279 -10.99 25.17 -15.17
C VAL A 279 -12.12 24.83 -16.16
N GLU A 280 -13.36 25.19 -15.81
CA GLU A 280 -14.55 24.98 -16.63
C GLU A 280 -14.58 25.90 -17.86
N ALA A 281 -13.94 27.09 -17.76
CA ALA A 281 -13.88 28.04 -18.86
C ALA A 281 -12.87 27.65 -19.96
N ILE A 282 -12.02 26.65 -19.72
CA ILE A 282 -11.08 26.14 -20.73
C ILE A 282 -11.89 25.50 -21.87
N ALA A 283 -11.70 25.92 -23.11
CA ALA A 283 -12.41 25.32 -24.25
C ALA A 283 -11.91 23.89 -24.57
N GLY A 284 -10.60 23.67 -24.46
CA GLY A 284 -9.95 22.38 -24.73
C GLY A 284 -10.17 21.30 -23.65
N PRO A 285 -9.74 20.06 -23.90
CA PRO A 285 -9.71 19.01 -22.89
C PRO A 285 -8.64 19.30 -21.83
N VAL A 286 -8.82 18.74 -20.64
CA VAL A 286 -7.85 18.80 -19.54
C VAL A 286 -7.79 17.41 -18.91
N ASP A 287 -6.62 16.76 -18.97
CA ASP A 287 -6.44 15.42 -18.42
C ASP A 287 -5.98 15.48 -16.96
N LEU A 288 -5.06 16.41 -16.69
CA LEU A 288 -4.39 16.63 -15.42
C LEU A 288 -4.60 18.06 -14.92
N ALA A 289 -5.01 18.23 -13.67
CA ALA A 289 -5.04 19.52 -13.00
C ALA A 289 -4.07 19.56 -11.82
N ILE A 290 -3.16 20.54 -11.82
CA ILE A 290 -2.31 20.87 -10.69
C ILE A 290 -3.01 21.96 -9.88
N ILE A 291 -3.27 21.71 -8.60
CA ILE A 291 -4.08 22.59 -7.74
C ILE A 291 -3.18 23.20 -6.66
N ILE A 292 -3.04 24.53 -6.72
CA ILE A 292 -2.22 25.37 -5.83
C ILE A 292 -3.06 26.56 -5.33
N VAL A 293 -4.17 26.27 -4.66
CA VAL A 293 -5.07 27.27 -4.06
C VAL A 293 -5.16 27.07 -2.54
N PRO A 294 -5.61 28.06 -1.74
CA PRO A 294 -5.80 27.85 -0.30
C PRO A 294 -6.64 26.61 0.00
N ALA A 295 -6.30 25.86 1.06
CA ALA A 295 -6.90 24.56 1.39
C ALA A 295 -8.45 24.57 1.37
N ALA A 296 -9.05 25.64 1.88
CA ALA A 296 -10.51 25.83 1.93
C ALA A 296 -11.18 25.83 0.54
N ARG A 297 -10.45 26.15 -0.52
CA ARG A 297 -10.96 26.21 -1.91
C ARG A 297 -10.67 24.96 -2.73
N VAL A 298 -9.83 24.04 -2.23
CA VAL A 298 -9.39 22.88 -3.01
C VAL A 298 -10.56 21.96 -3.36
N THR A 299 -11.47 21.70 -2.43
CA THR A 299 -12.65 20.84 -2.68
C THR A 299 -13.58 21.43 -3.75
N GLU A 300 -13.79 22.75 -3.73
CA GLU A 300 -14.58 23.46 -4.74
C GLU A 300 -13.93 23.34 -6.14
N VAL A 301 -12.61 23.56 -6.21
CA VAL A 301 -11.84 23.41 -7.45
C VAL A 301 -11.87 21.97 -7.94
N ALA A 302 -11.71 20.98 -7.06
CA ALA A 302 -11.80 19.56 -7.42
C ALA A 302 -13.18 19.21 -8.00
N ALA A 303 -14.26 19.76 -7.44
CA ALA A 303 -15.61 19.58 -8.00
C ALA A 303 -15.74 20.20 -9.40
N ALA A 304 -15.15 21.38 -9.63
CA ALA A 304 -15.09 22.02 -10.95
C ALA A 304 -14.28 21.20 -11.96
N CYS A 305 -13.14 20.64 -11.54
CA CYS A 305 -12.36 19.70 -12.35
C CYS A 305 -13.19 18.46 -12.73
N GLY A 306 -13.96 17.92 -11.78
CA GLY A 306 -14.85 16.79 -12.02
C GLY A 306 -15.92 17.09 -13.08
N ARG A 307 -16.57 18.27 -13.01
CA ARG A 307 -17.53 18.73 -14.02
C ARG A 307 -16.89 18.95 -15.40
N LYS A 308 -15.66 19.44 -15.44
CA LYS A 308 -14.87 19.60 -16.67
C LYS A 308 -14.44 18.24 -17.27
N GLY A 309 -14.51 17.16 -16.49
CA GLY A 309 -14.14 15.81 -16.93
C GLY A 309 -12.66 15.46 -16.72
N VAL A 310 -11.93 16.26 -15.93
CA VAL A 310 -10.55 15.97 -15.51
C VAL A 310 -10.52 14.63 -14.78
N LYS A 311 -9.47 13.83 -14.95
CA LYS A 311 -9.35 12.50 -14.33
C LYS A 311 -8.24 12.40 -13.29
N ALA A 312 -7.23 13.27 -13.36
CA ALA A 312 -6.10 13.27 -12.44
C ALA A 312 -5.91 14.65 -11.79
N LEU A 313 -5.76 14.66 -10.46
CA LEU A 313 -5.51 15.86 -9.67
C LEU A 313 -4.19 15.72 -8.90
N VAL A 314 -3.31 16.71 -9.01
CA VAL A 314 -2.14 16.85 -8.13
C VAL A 314 -2.39 18.05 -7.23
N VAL A 315 -2.63 17.79 -5.94
CA VAL A 315 -2.91 18.86 -4.97
C VAL A 315 -1.63 19.20 -4.22
N ILE A 316 -1.06 20.35 -4.56
CA ILE A 316 0.15 20.87 -3.94
C ILE A 316 -0.15 21.44 -2.56
N SER A 317 -1.33 22.03 -2.40
CA SER A 317 -1.75 22.73 -1.20
C SER A 317 -1.68 21.87 0.06
N ALA A 318 -1.06 22.41 1.11
CA ALA A 318 -1.14 21.92 2.48
C ALA A 318 -2.44 22.38 3.17
N GLY A 319 -2.60 22.06 4.46
CA GLY A 319 -3.79 22.31 5.27
C GLY A 319 -4.74 21.12 5.36
N PHE A 320 -4.25 19.88 5.30
CA PHE A 320 -5.07 18.66 5.32
C PHE A 320 -4.71 17.77 6.51
N SER A 321 -4.70 16.44 6.38
CA SER A 321 -4.55 15.52 7.53
C SER A 321 -3.33 15.78 8.41
N GLU A 322 -2.29 16.43 7.88
CA GLU A 322 -1.10 16.84 8.64
C GLU A 322 -1.39 17.94 9.69
N THR A 323 -2.51 18.66 9.59
CA THR A 323 -2.90 19.71 10.55
C THR A 323 -3.85 19.22 11.65
N GLY A 324 -4.06 17.90 11.77
CA GLY A 324 -4.94 17.29 12.78
C GLY A 324 -6.38 17.09 12.30
N ASN A 325 -7.33 17.00 13.23
CA ASN A 325 -8.69 16.50 12.97
C ASN A 325 -9.45 17.28 11.89
N GLU A 326 -9.47 18.62 11.95
CA GLU A 326 -10.14 19.45 10.93
C GLU A 326 -9.56 19.21 9.52
N GLY A 327 -8.24 19.02 9.46
CA GLY A 327 -7.54 18.70 8.23
C GLY A 327 -7.85 17.30 7.70
N GLN A 328 -8.05 16.32 8.60
CA GLN A 328 -8.50 14.97 8.22
C GLN A 328 -9.92 14.99 7.65
N GLU A 329 -10.84 15.74 8.24
CA GLU A 329 -12.20 15.94 7.73
C GLU A 329 -12.17 16.60 6.34
N ARG A 330 -11.36 17.65 6.18
CA ARG A 330 -11.15 18.32 4.89
C ARG A 330 -10.60 17.37 3.83
N GLN A 331 -9.65 16.51 4.19
CA GLN A 331 -9.09 15.50 3.29
C GLN A 331 -10.11 14.42 2.91
N ALA A 332 -10.91 13.96 3.88
CA ALA A 332 -11.97 12.98 3.63
C ALA A 332 -13.02 13.54 2.66
N GLU A 333 -13.40 14.80 2.82
CA GLU A 333 -14.33 15.48 1.91
C GLU A 333 -13.76 15.64 0.50
N LEU A 334 -12.49 16.05 0.38
CA LEU A 334 -11.80 16.10 -0.92
C LEU A 334 -11.83 14.74 -1.62
N LEU A 335 -11.49 13.66 -0.90
CA LEU A 335 -11.52 12.30 -1.45
C LEU A 335 -12.93 11.87 -1.87
N ARG A 336 -13.97 12.27 -1.12
CA ARG A 336 -15.37 11.99 -1.48
C ARG A 336 -15.73 12.62 -2.82
N VAL A 337 -15.35 13.87 -3.04
CA VAL A 337 -15.55 14.58 -4.32
C VAL A 337 -14.78 13.92 -5.46
N CYS A 338 -13.49 13.59 -5.24
CA CYS A 338 -12.68 12.90 -6.24
C CYS A 338 -13.31 11.58 -6.68
N ARG A 339 -13.69 10.73 -5.72
CA ARG A 339 -14.29 9.42 -5.99
C ARG A 339 -15.63 9.53 -6.71
N ALA A 340 -16.49 10.47 -6.32
CA ALA A 340 -17.78 10.68 -6.96
C ALA A 340 -17.66 11.07 -8.44
N ALA A 341 -16.60 11.80 -8.81
CA ALA A 341 -16.33 12.19 -10.19
C ALA A 341 -15.44 11.20 -10.97
N GLY A 342 -15.02 10.09 -10.34
CA GLY A 342 -14.09 9.12 -10.92
C GLY A 342 -12.68 9.70 -11.16
N MET A 343 -12.27 10.66 -10.32
CA MET A 343 -10.93 11.25 -10.34
C MET A 343 -9.98 10.53 -9.38
N ARG A 344 -8.69 10.58 -9.71
CA ARG A 344 -7.60 10.14 -8.84
C ARG A 344 -6.77 11.32 -8.34
N LEU A 345 -6.13 11.16 -7.19
CA LEU A 345 -5.41 12.23 -6.49
C LEU A 345 -3.99 11.83 -6.07
N ILE A 346 -3.00 12.65 -6.42
CA ILE A 346 -1.67 12.68 -5.80
C ILE A 346 -1.62 13.86 -4.82
N GLY A 347 -1.08 13.63 -3.63
CA GLY A 347 -1.11 14.57 -2.50
C GLY A 347 -2.26 14.27 -1.52
N PRO A 348 -2.86 15.29 -0.88
CA PRO A 348 -2.46 16.70 -0.91
C PRO A 348 -1.09 16.93 -0.23
N ASN A 349 -0.70 18.20 -0.06
CA ASN A 349 0.55 18.59 0.60
C ASN A 349 1.78 17.92 -0.03
N CYS A 350 1.97 18.11 -1.33
CA CYS A 350 3.07 17.51 -2.07
C CYS A 350 3.82 18.52 -2.94
N MET A 351 5.00 18.13 -3.42
CA MET A 351 5.82 18.97 -4.29
C MET A 351 5.38 18.94 -5.77
N GLY A 352 4.60 17.93 -6.16
CA GLY A 352 4.22 17.69 -7.55
C GLY A 352 4.87 16.45 -8.13
N ILE A 353 4.92 16.40 -9.47
CA ILE A 353 5.37 15.24 -10.25
C ILE A 353 6.21 15.68 -11.45
N ALA A 354 7.08 14.79 -11.93
CA ALA A 354 7.80 14.96 -13.19
C ALA A 354 7.88 13.64 -13.98
N ASN A 355 7.95 13.75 -15.31
CA ASN A 355 8.25 12.69 -16.25
C ASN A 355 9.22 13.22 -17.31
N THR A 356 10.39 12.60 -17.40
CA THR A 356 11.50 13.04 -18.27
C THR A 356 11.49 12.38 -19.65
N ASP A 357 10.53 11.50 -19.93
CA ASP A 357 10.35 10.89 -21.25
C ASP A 357 10.26 12.00 -22.33
N PRO A 358 11.10 11.96 -23.38
CA PRO A 358 11.06 12.92 -24.48
C PRO A 358 9.69 13.04 -25.17
N ALA A 359 8.85 12.01 -25.10
CA ALA A 359 7.48 12.04 -25.63
C ALA A 359 6.52 12.86 -24.75
N VAL A 360 6.87 13.16 -23.50
CA VAL A 360 6.02 13.89 -22.55
C VAL A 360 6.64 15.21 -22.12
N LEU A 361 7.85 15.18 -21.55
CA LEU A 361 8.56 16.31 -20.95
C LEU A 361 7.71 17.07 -19.92
N LEU A 362 7.28 16.40 -18.85
CA LEU A 362 6.46 16.99 -17.79
C LEU A 362 7.32 17.37 -16.58
N ASP A 363 7.40 18.65 -16.22
CA ASP A 363 7.88 19.10 -14.91
C ASP A 363 6.79 19.94 -14.22
N ALA A 364 5.93 19.26 -13.46
CA ALA A 364 4.88 19.87 -12.66
C ALA A 364 5.31 20.04 -11.20
N THR A 365 6.59 20.33 -10.96
CA THR A 365 7.15 20.62 -9.63
C THR A 365 7.50 22.10 -9.49
N PHE A 366 7.79 22.54 -8.27
CA PHE A 366 8.36 23.87 -8.00
C PHE A 366 9.85 23.80 -7.61
N ALA A 367 10.57 22.77 -8.09
CA ALA A 367 12.00 22.68 -7.88
C ALA A 367 12.76 23.69 -8.76
N PRO A 368 13.87 24.29 -8.28
CA PRO A 368 14.66 25.23 -9.07
C PRO A 368 15.51 24.53 -10.14
N GLY A 369 15.81 23.24 -9.95
CA GLY A 369 16.61 22.45 -10.88
C GLY A 369 15.74 21.59 -11.79
N VAL A 370 16.21 21.41 -13.02
CA VAL A 370 15.57 20.54 -14.01
C VAL A 370 15.89 19.08 -13.68
N PRO A 371 14.91 18.16 -13.65
CA PRO A 371 15.18 16.74 -13.47
C PRO A 371 16.03 16.19 -14.64
N PRO A 372 17.21 15.60 -14.38
CA PRO A 372 18.03 15.04 -15.44
C PRO A 372 17.32 13.78 -15.99
N PRO A 373 17.24 13.56 -17.31
CA PRO A 373 16.59 12.38 -17.86
C PRO A 373 17.39 11.12 -17.58
N GLY A 374 16.70 10.02 -17.27
CA GLY A 374 17.30 8.69 -17.12
C GLY A 374 16.28 7.63 -16.73
N ARG A 375 16.73 6.61 -16.00
CA ARG A 375 15.99 5.36 -15.79
C ARG A 375 15.66 5.08 -14.32
N VAL A 376 15.70 6.11 -13.48
CA VAL A 376 15.44 6.00 -12.04
C VAL A 376 14.08 6.58 -11.68
N GLY A 377 13.18 5.75 -11.16
CA GLY A 377 11.89 6.20 -10.63
C GLY A 377 12.01 6.59 -9.16
N PHE A 378 11.57 7.79 -8.78
CA PHE A 378 11.70 8.29 -7.41
C PHE A 378 10.34 8.65 -6.81
N SER A 379 9.99 8.05 -5.66
CA SER A 379 8.87 8.51 -4.80
C SER A 379 9.36 9.11 -3.49
N SER A 380 8.93 10.33 -3.16
CA SER A 380 9.17 10.96 -1.86
C SER A 380 7.87 11.28 -1.14
N GLN A 381 7.75 10.87 0.13
CA GLN A 381 6.68 11.32 1.01
C GLN A 381 6.91 12.74 1.57
N SER A 382 8.16 13.21 1.59
CA SER A 382 8.50 14.57 2.02
C SER A 382 8.66 15.52 0.83
N GLY A 383 7.91 16.61 0.84
CA GLY A 383 7.99 17.65 -0.19
C GLY A 383 9.31 18.44 -0.15
N ALA A 384 9.70 18.94 1.03
CA ALA A 384 10.93 19.72 1.21
C ALA A 384 12.19 18.92 0.85
N LEU A 385 12.19 17.62 1.15
CA LEU A 385 13.29 16.73 0.77
C LEU A 385 13.33 16.44 -0.73
N GLY A 386 12.16 16.40 -1.38
CA GLY A 386 12.05 16.23 -2.84
C GLY A 386 12.85 17.27 -3.61
N LEU A 387 12.93 18.49 -3.08
CA LEU A 387 13.73 19.58 -3.64
C LEU A 387 15.22 19.24 -3.69
N ALA A 388 15.77 18.90 -2.52
CA ALA A 388 17.16 18.53 -2.35
C ALA A 388 17.51 17.26 -3.14
N ILE A 389 16.54 16.35 -3.29
CA ILE A 389 16.68 15.12 -4.07
C ILE A 389 16.93 15.42 -5.55
N ILE A 390 16.19 16.34 -6.17
CA ILE A 390 16.39 16.68 -7.59
C ILE A 390 17.72 17.38 -7.80
N GLU A 391 18.09 18.30 -6.90
CA GLU A 391 19.39 18.98 -6.96
C GLU A 391 20.57 18.01 -6.78
N TYR A 392 20.45 17.08 -5.84
CA TYR A 392 21.49 16.10 -5.58
C TYR A 392 21.60 15.07 -6.72
N ALA A 393 20.47 14.60 -7.28
CA ALA A 393 20.47 13.78 -8.49
C ALA A 393 21.22 14.46 -9.65
N ASN A 394 21.02 15.76 -9.85
CA ASN A 394 21.77 16.54 -10.83
C ASN A 394 23.28 16.56 -10.54
N SER A 395 23.68 16.75 -9.28
CA SER A 395 25.11 16.76 -8.90
C SER A 395 25.83 15.44 -9.15
N LEU A 396 25.09 14.32 -9.10
CA LEU A 396 25.61 12.97 -9.33
C LEU A 396 25.41 12.47 -10.77
N GLY A 397 24.76 13.25 -11.63
CA GLY A 397 24.38 12.80 -12.97
C GLY A 397 23.39 11.63 -12.97
N LEU A 398 22.64 11.44 -11.88
CA LEU A 398 21.68 10.34 -11.75
C LEU A 398 20.37 10.70 -12.45
N GLY A 399 20.20 10.20 -13.66
CA GLY A 399 19.03 10.46 -14.49
C GLY A 399 17.74 9.83 -13.94
N ILE A 400 16.70 10.64 -13.79
CA ILE A 400 15.37 10.30 -13.29
C ILE A 400 14.45 9.98 -14.48
N SER A 401 13.67 8.91 -14.41
CA SER A 401 12.58 8.63 -15.36
C SER A 401 11.32 9.40 -14.96
N THR A 402 10.89 9.20 -13.72
CA THR A 402 9.71 9.82 -13.13
C THR A 402 9.97 10.18 -11.68
N PHE A 403 9.52 11.37 -11.27
CA PHE A 403 9.57 11.83 -9.89
C PHE A 403 8.16 12.06 -9.36
N VAL A 404 7.91 11.64 -8.11
CA VAL A 404 6.61 11.76 -7.47
C VAL A 404 6.77 12.19 -6.02
N SER A 405 6.23 13.36 -5.69
CA SER A 405 5.96 13.70 -4.31
C SER A 405 4.54 13.27 -3.95
N VAL A 406 4.39 12.28 -3.05
CA VAL A 406 3.07 11.74 -2.68
C VAL A 406 2.39 12.51 -1.55
N GLY A 407 3.16 13.30 -0.79
CA GLY A 407 2.66 14.09 0.33
C GLY A 407 1.90 13.23 1.35
N ASN A 408 0.68 13.66 1.68
CA ASN A 408 -0.18 12.95 2.62
C ASN A 408 -0.63 11.56 2.13
N LYS A 409 -0.46 11.25 0.82
CA LYS A 409 -0.77 9.93 0.25
C LYS A 409 -2.24 9.54 0.47
N ALA A 410 -3.16 10.47 0.19
CA ALA A 410 -4.58 10.33 0.50
C ALA A 410 -5.31 9.35 -0.44
N ASP A 411 -4.84 9.20 -1.68
CA ASP A 411 -5.38 8.26 -2.67
C ASP A 411 -4.26 7.43 -3.32
N ILE A 412 -3.44 8.04 -4.18
CA ILE A 412 -2.30 7.35 -4.79
C ILE A 412 -1.21 7.10 -3.75
N SER A 413 -0.72 5.86 -3.71
CA SER A 413 0.27 5.40 -2.75
C SER A 413 1.54 4.84 -3.40
N GLY A 414 2.57 4.60 -2.58
CA GLY A 414 3.78 3.91 -3.04
C GLY A 414 3.51 2.51 -3.62
N ASN A 415 2.43 1.84 -3.21
CA ASN A 415 2.05 0.55 -3.79
C ASN A 415 1.58 0.69 -5.25
N ASP A 416 0.85 1.77 -5.56
CA ASP A 416 0.42 2.06 -6.92
C ASP A 416 1.64 2.40 -7.79
N LEU A 417 2.58 3.19 -7.25
CA LEU A 417 3.82 3.55 -7.94
C LEU A 417 4.69 2.34 -8.26
N LEU A 418 4.87 1.43 -7.30
CA LEU A 418 5.59 0.18 -7.54
C LEU A 418 4.97 -0.65 -8.66
N ARG A 419 3.63 -0.72 -8.71
CA ARG A 419 2.90 -1.43 -9.78
C ARG A 419 3.05 -0.75 -11.13
N TYR A 420 3.09 0.58 -11.17
CA TYR A 420 3.38 1.33 -12.41
C TYR A 420 4.79 1.04 -12.90
N TRP A 421 5.79 1.20 -12.03
CA TRP A 421 7.18 0.99 -12.40
C TRP A 421 7.51 -0.46 -12.76
N GLU A 422 6.78 -1.44 -12.23
CA GLU A 422 6.89 -2.83 -12.66
C GLU A 422 6.70 -2.97 -14.18
N SER A 423 5.72 -2.27 -14.74
CA SER A 423 5.37 -2.33 -16.17
C SER A 423 6.00 -1.24 -17.04
N ASP A 424 6.75 -0.32 -16.45
CA ASP A 424 7.33 0.83 -17.13
C ASP A 424 8.76 0.55 -17.61
N ASP A 425 8.94 0.30 -18.91
CA ASP A 425 10.26 0.01 -19.49
C ASP A 425 11.25 1.18 -19.40
N GLY A 426 10.77 2.39 -19.11
CA GLY A 426 11.59 3.59 -18.87
C GLY A 426 12.24 3.64 -17.48
N THR A 427 11.88 2.73 -16.57
CA THR A 427 12.39 2.69 -15.20
C THR A 427 13.06 1.36 -14.88
N ASP A 428 14.32 1.39 -14.43
CA ASP A 428 15.09 0.21 -14.02
C ASP A 428 15.33 0.16 -12.51
N VAL A 429 15.54 1.32 -11.87
CA VAL A 429 15.83 1.43 -10.44
C VAL A 429 14.75 2.25 -9.76
N ILE A 430 14.27 1.79 -8.61
CA ILE A 430 13.20 2.44 -7.86
C ILE A 430 13.74 2.96 -6.53
N LEU A 431 13.59 4.26 -6.29
CA LEU A 431 14.01 4.93 -5.06
C LEU A 431 12.78 5.40 -4.29
N LEU A 432 12.73 5.07 -2.99
CA LEU A 432 11.62 5.44 -2.13
C LEU A 432 12.13 6.13 -0.85
N TYR A 433 11.66 7.34 -0.60
CA TYR A 433 11.72 7.95 0.73
C TYR A 433 10.38 7.74 1.44
N LEU A 434 10.40 6.93 2.50
CA LEU A 434 9.20 6.51 3.23
C LEU A 434 9.20 7.06 4.66
N GLU A 435 8.08 7.66 5.06
CA GLU A 435 7.82 8.04 6.45
C GLU A 435 6.91 7.02 7.13
N SER A 436 5.92 6.48 6.39
CA SER A 436 4.98 5.48 6.89
C SER A 436 4.56 4.48 5.82
N PHE A 437 4.21 3.27 6.26
CA PHE A 437 3.56 2.27 5.42
C PHE A 437 2.04 2.41 5.57
N GLY A 438 1.31 2.40 4.45
CA GLY A 438 -0.16 2.28 4.49
C GLY A 438 -0.57 0.85 4.83
N ASN A 439 -0.28 -0.08 3.92
CA ASN A 439 -0.51 -1.51 4.12
C ASN A 439 0.83 -2.26 3.97
N PRO A 440 1.52 -2.59 5.08
CA PRO A 440 2.82 -3.26 5.05
C PRO A 440 2.80 -4.62 4.35
N LYS A 441 1.72 -5.40 4.50
CA LYS A 441 1.57 -6.72 3.85
C LYS A 441 1.51 -6.59 2.33
N LYS A 442 0.64 -5.70 1.82
CA LYS A 442 0.56 -5.41 0.38
C LYS A 442 1.87 -4.83 -0.15
N PHE A 443 2.51 -3.94 0.59
CA PHE A 443 3.82 -3.39 0.21
C PHE A 443 4.86 -4.50 0.05
N SER A 444 5.01 -5.39 1.05
CA SER A 444 5.98 -6.48 1.00
C SER A 444 5.73 -7.43 -0.18
N GLN A 445 4.47 -7.78 -0.45
CA GLN A 445 4.11 -8.63 -1.58
C GLN A 445 4.47 -8.00 -2.94
N ILE A 446 4.11 -6.72 -3.13
CA ILE A 446 4.40 -5.99 -4.37
C ILE A 446 5.91 -5.79 -4.52
N ALA A 447 6.58 -5.29 -3.47
CA ALA A 447 8.02 -5.03 -3.49
C ALA A 447 8.82 -6.31 -3.78
N ARG A 448 8.43 -7.47 -3.21
CA ARG A 448 9.07 -8.75 -3.51
C ARG A 448 8.91 -9.17 -4.97
N ARG A 449 7.77 -8.88 -5.59
CA ARG A 449 7.51 -9.19 -7.00
C ARG A 449 8.32 -8.26 -7.90
N VAL A 450 8.24 -6.95 -7.67
CA VAL A 450 8.94 -5.92 -8.46
C VAL A 450 10.46 -6.03 -8.31
N GLY A 451 10.94 -6.21 -7.07
CA GLY A 451 12.36 -6.33 -6.71
C GLY A 451 13.11 -7.47 -7.40
N ARG A 452 12.41 -8.46 -7.96
CA ARG A 452 13.01 -9.53 -8.77
C ARG A 452 13.48 -9.08 -10.14
N GLN A 453 12.94 -7.96 -10.63
CA GLN A 453 13.25 -7.42 -11.95
C GLN A 453 13.92 -6.05 -11.84
N LYS A 454 13.46 -5.23 -10.90
CA LYS A 454 13.87 -3.82 -10.74
C LYS A 454 14.26 -3.58 -9.29
N PRO A 455 15.54 -3.29 -8.97
CA PRO A 455 15.96 -3.08 -7.59
C PRO A 455 15.23 -1.90 -6.95
N ILE A 456 14.85 -2.09 -5.68
CA ILE A 456 14.15 -1.09 -4.88
C ILE A 456 15.07 -0.67 -3.73
N VAL A 457 15.40 0.62 -3.67
CA VAL A 457 16.20 1.22 -2.61
C VAL A 457 15.34 2.14 -1.77
N VAL A 458 15.39 1.98 -0.44
CA VAL A 458 14.54 2.73 0.49
C VAL A 458 15.37 3.45 1.54
N VAL A 459 15.05 4.73 1.76
CA VAL A 459 15.35 5.42 3.02
C VAL A 459 14.08 5.51 3.85
N LYS A 460 14.13 4.96 5.06
CA LYS A 460 13.03 5.04 6.04
C LYS A 460 13.38 6.05 7.11
N SER A 461 12.58 7.11 7.23
CA SER A 461 12.70 8.08 8.32
C SER A 461 12.07 7.56 9.63
N GLY A 462 12.31 8.24 10.74
CA GLY A 462 11.66 7.90 12.01
C GLY A 462 12.10 6.59 12.67
N ARG A 463 13.37 6.20 12.50
CA ARG A 463 13.95 4.93 12.97
C ARG A 463 14.20 4.88 14.48
N SER A 464 14.70 5.98 15.03
CA SER A 464 14.94 6.11 16.46
C SER A 464 13.67 6.55 17.17
N ALA A 465 13.58 6.32 18.48
CA ALA A 465 12.46 6.81 19.28
C ALA A 465 12.25 8.33 19.12
N ALA A 466 13.33 9.11 19.01
CA ALA A 466 13.27 10.54 18.76
C ALA A 466 12.74 10.87 17.36
N GLY A 467 13.26 10.19 16.32
CA GLY A 467 12.79 10.38 14.95
C GLY A 467 11.34 9.96 14.75
N ALA A 468 10.91 8.87 15.40
CA ALA A 468 9.54 8.37 15.33
C ALA A 468 8.55 9.38 15.92
N ARG A 469 8.89 10.00 17.07
CA ARG A 469 8.09 11.10 17.65
C ARG A 469 8.02 12.29 16.71
N ALA A 470 9.15 12.74 16.15
CA ALA A 470 9.19 13.87 15.22
C ALA A 470 8.34 13.61 13.97
N THR A 471 8.43 12.41 13.39
CA THR A 471 7.66 12.03 12.20
C THR A 471 6.16 11.91 12.49
N SER A 472 5.79 11.38 13.67
CA SER A 472 4.39 11.29 14.08
C SER A 472 3.75 12.66 14.29
N SER A 473 4.48 13.61 14.89
CA SER A 473 4.03 15.00 14.99
C SER A 473 3.97 15.72 13.64
N HIS A 474 4.83 15.36 12.69
CA HIS A 474 4.89 15.97 11.36
C HIS A 474 3.79 15.49 10.41
N THR A 475 3.42 14.21 10.46
CA THR A 475 2.44 13.60 9.54
C THR A 475 1.06 13.41 10.15
N GLY A 476 0.93 13.53 11.48
CA GLY A 476 -0.27 13.14 12.21
C GLY A 476 -0.54 11.62 12.22
N ALA A 477 0.33 10.81 11.61
CA ALA A 477 0.20 9.35 11.55
C ALA A 477 0.99 8.69 12.68
N LEU A 478 0.41 7.70 13.35
CA LEU A 478 1.12 6.88 14.33
C LEU A 478 2.10 5.95 13.63
N ILE A 479 3.39 6.04 13.99
CA ILE A 479 4.38 5.02 13.60
C ILE A 479 4.20 3.84 14.55
N ALA A 480 3.42 2.84 14.11
CA ALA A 480 3.10 1.67 14.92
C ALA A 480 4.17 0.56 14.86
N ALA A 481 5.06 0.57 13.87
CA ALA A 481 6.02 -0.51 13.64
C ALA A 481 7.40 -0.19 14.24
N SER A 482 7.98 -1.14 14.98
CA SER A 482 9.37 -1.04 15.44
C SER A 482 10.33 -1.10 14.24
N ASP A 483 11.49 -0.44 14.38
CA ASP A 483 12.50 -0.37 13.31
C ASP A 483 12.99 -1.77 12.87
N VAL A 484 13.09 -2.70 13.83
CA VAL A 484 13.45 -4.12 13.60
C VAL A 484 12.40 -4.83 12.73
N THR A 485 11.11 -4.55 12.94
CA THR A 485 10.03 -5.14 12.14
C THR A 485 10.08 -4.64 10.71
N VAL A 486 10.35 -3.35 10.54
CA VAL A 486 10.52 -2.74 9.21
C VAL A 486 11.75 -3.32 8.49
N ASP A 487 12.84 -3.52 9.22
CA ASP A 487 14.06 -4.12 8.67
C ASP A 487 13.84 -5.55 8.16
N ALA A 488 13.22 -6.39 8.99
CA ALA A 488 12.87 -7.76 8.63
C ALA A 488 11.93 -7.81 7.41
N LEU A 489 10.97 -6.88 7.34
CA LEU A 489 10.05 -6.75 6.21
C LEU A 489 10.80 -6.39 4.92
N PHE A 490 11.72 -5.43 4.95
CA PHE A 490 12.52 -5.07 3.78
C PHE A 490 13.40 -6.22 3.33
N ARG A 491 14.06 -6.91 4.26
CA ARG A 491 14.89 -8.08 3.96
C ARG A 491 14.10 -9.21 3.32
N GLN A 492 12.91 -9.54 3.82
CA GLN A 492 12.02 -10.54 3.20
C GLN A 492 11.50 -10.11 1.83
N ALA A 493 11.30 -8.81 1.62
CA ALA A 493 10.85 -8.26 0.36
C ALA A 493 11.97 -8.07 -0.67
N GLY A 494 13.24 -8.26 -0.31
CA GLY A 494 14.37 -7.99 -1.20
C GLY A 494 14.60 -6.50 -1.46
N VAL A 495 14.18 -5.64 -0.53
CA VAL A 495 14.36 -4.19 -0.61
C VAL A 495 15.72 -3.81 -0.01
N ILE A 496 16.50 -3.01 -0.73
CA ILE A 496 17.79 -2.49 -0.27
C ILE A 496 17.51 -1.28 0.62
N ARG A 497 17.70 -1.45 1.92
CA ARG A 497 17.53 -0.38 2.89
C ARG A 497 18.84 0.40 3.04
N THR A 498 18.73 1.72 3.05
CA THR A 498 19.83 2.66 3.34
C THR A 498 19.47 3.54 4.55
N ASP A 499 20.49 4.09 5.19
CA ASP A 499 20.35 4.89 6.40
C ASP A 499 20.25 6.39 6.09
N THR A 500 20.82 6.83 4.97
CA THR A 500 20.86 8.24 4.55
C THR A 500 20.47 8.40 3.09
N LEU A 501 20.09 9.63 2.69
CA LEU A 501 19.87 9.93 1.27
C LEU A 501 21.15 9.79 0.46
N ALA A 502 22.28 10.27 0.97
CA ALA A 502 23.57 10.13 0.29
C ALA A 502 23.83 8.66 -0.08
N GLU A 503 23.70 7.75 0.89
CA GLU A 503 23.84 6.32 0.64
C GLU A 503 22.82 5.77 -0.37
N LEU A 504 21.55 6.22 -0.30
CA LEU A 504 20.54 5.85 -1.30
C LEU A 504 20.96 6.24 -2.72
N PHE A 505 21.52 7.43 -2.89
CA PHE A 505 21.99 7.90 -4.18
C PHE A 505 23.28 7.22 -4.65
N ASP A 506 24.21 6.91 -3.74
CA ASP A 506 25.41 6.14 -4.06
C ASP A 506 25.03 4.74 -4.58
N VAL A 507 24.12 4.06 -3.87
CA VAL A 507 23.58 2.76 -4.28
C VAL A 507 22.82 2.87 -5.60
N ALA A 508 22.01 3.92 -5.78
CA ALA A 508 21.27 4.14 -7.01
C ALA A 508 22.20 4.37 -8.21
N SER A 509 23.30 5.11 -8.03
CA SER A 509 24.29 5.36 -9.08
C SER A 509 24.97 4.06 -9.53
N LEU A 510 25.31 3.18 -8.58
CA LEU A 510 25.82 1.85 -8.91
C LEU A 510 24.80 1.03 -9.71
N LEU A 511 23.57 0.92 -9.21
CA LEU A 511 22.52 0.10 -9.83
C LEU A 511 22.06 0.61 -11.20
N ALA A 512 22.09 1.93 -11.42
CA ALA A 512 21.67 2.54 -12.68
C ALA A 512 22.75 2.45 -13.76
N ASN A 513 24.03 2.33 -13.39
CA ASN A 513 25.14 2.44 -14.32
C ASN A 513 26.01 1.18 -14.43
N GLN A 514 25.80 0.16 -13.61
CA GLN A 514 26.58 -1.08 -13.62
C GLN A 514 25.70 -2.33 -13.70
N PRO A 515 26.18 -3.41 -14.36
CA PRO A 515 25.51 -4.70 -14.28
C PRO A 515 25.60 -5.29 -12.87
N LEU A 516 24.68 -6.19 -12.54
CA LEU A 516 24.78 -6.96 -11.29
C LEU A 516 26.05 -7.83 -11.32
N PRO A 517 26.85 -7.83 -10.24
CA PRO A 517 28.04 -8.65 -10.17
C PRO A 517 27.65 -10.14 -10.15
N ARG A 518 28.51 -11.00 -10.71
CA ARG A 518 28.26 -12.45 -10.78
C ARG A 518 28.39 -13.15 -9.43
N GLY A 519 29.04 -12.49 -8.48
CA GLY A 519 29.31 -12.97 -7.14
C GLY A 519 29.78 -11.83 -6.26
N HIS A 520 30.36 -12.19 -5.11
CA HIS A 520 30.78 -11.28 -4.05
C HIS A 520 32.30 -11.04 -3.99
N ARG A 521 33.06 -11.51 -5.00
CA ARG A 521 34.52 -11.35 -5.03
C ARG A 521 34.90 -10.03 -5.71
N VAL A 522 35.67 -9.20 -5.01
CA VAL A 522 35.98 -7.84 -5.41
C VAL A 522 37.47 -7.70 -5.68
N GLY A 523 37.82 -7.22 -6.87
CA GLY A 523 39.15 -6.70 -7.18
C GLY A 523 39.22 -5.24 -6.77
N ILE A 524 40.32 -4.83 -6.13
CA ILE A 524 40.56 -3.44 -5.75
C ILE A 524 41.83 -2.95 -6.46
N ILE A 525 41.73 -1.85 -7.19
CA ILE A 525 42.85 -1.12 -7.77
C ILE A 525 42.96 0.21 -7.04
N THR A 526 44.19 0.65 -6.78
CA THR A 526 44.46 1.91 -6.09
C THR A 526 45.86 2.41 -6.43
N ASN A 527 46.10 3.70 -6.23
CA ASN A 527 47.43 4.31 -6.23
C ASN A 527 47.90 4.68 -4.82
N ALA A 528 47.13 4.32 -3.79
CA ALA A 528 47.42 4.61 -2.39
C ALA A 528 46.96 3.47 -1.46
N GLY A 529 47.90 2.92 -0.69
CA GLY A 529 47.61 1.81 0.23
C GLY A 529 46.59 2.12 1.33
N GLY A 530 46.57 3.35 1.87
CA GLY A 530 45.62 3.73 2.93
C GLY A 530 44.14 3.56 2.53
N PRO A 531 43.70 4.18 1.42
CA PRO A 531 42.36 3.94 0.85
C PRO A 531 42.08 2.46 0.53
N ALA A 532 43.09 1.71 0.05
CA ALA A 532 42.95 0.29 -0.27
C ALA A 532 42.59 -0.55 0.95
N ILE A 533 43.26 -0.30 2.08
CA ILE A 533 43.01 -0.99 3.35
C ILE A 533 41.59 -0.69 3.83
N LEU A 534 41.19 0.59 3.84
CA LEU A 534 39.83 0.98 4.23
C LEU A 534 38.76 0.36 3.32
N CYS A 535 39.04 0.27 2.02
CA CYS A 535 38.13 -0.36 1.06
C CYS A 535 38.01 -1.88 1.28
N ALA A 536 39.13 -2.57 1.52
CA ALA A 536 39.14 -3.99 1.81
C ALA A 536 38.41 -4.31 3.12
N ASP A 537 38.69 -3.56 4.19
CA ASP A 537 37.99 -3.68 5.48
C ASP A 537 36.47 -3.46 5.33
N ALA A 538 36.07 -2.46 4.53
CA ALA A 538 34.66 -2.19 4.25
C ALA A 538 34.00 -3.32 3.43
N CYS A 539 34.72 -3.92 2.49
CA CYS A 539 34.25 -5.09 1.73
C CYS A 539 33.99 -6.28 2.66
N GLU A 540 34.99 -6.67 3.46
CA GLU A 540 34.86 -7.82 4.38
C GLU A 540 33.78 -7.59 5.44
N ALA A 541 33.69 -6.38 6.00
CA ALA A 541 32.65 -6.03 6.98
C ALA A 541 31.22 -6.16 6.42
N ARG A 542 31.05 -6.15 5.09
CA ARG A 542 29.78 -6.34 4.39
C ARG A 542 29.62 -7.72 3.76
N GLY A 543 30.55 -8.64 4.02
CA GLY A 543 30.51 -10.02 3.52
C GLY A 543 30.93 -10.19 2.05
N LEU A 544 31.60 -9.17 1.49
CA LEU A 544 32.31 -9.30 0.22
C LEU A 544 33.69 -9.90 0.47
N GLU A 545 34.25 -10.56 -0.54
CA GLU A 545 35.56 -11.20 -0.49
C GLU A 545 36.56 -10.41 -1.33
N VAL A 546 37.80 -10.27 -0.86
CA VAL A 546 38.90 -9.65 -1.62
C VAL A 546 39.97 -10.72 -1.89
N PRO A 547 39.69 -11.71 -2.77
CA PRO A 547 40.58 -12.85 -2.95
C PRO A 547 41.87 -12.46 -3.67
N LEU A 548 42.92 -13.26 -3.48
CA LEU A 548 44.13 -13.13 -4.28
C LEU A 548 43.83 -13.35 -5.77
N LEU A 549 44.46 -12.55 -6.62
CA LEU A 549 44.40 -12.72 -8.08
C LEU A 549 45.14 -13.99 -8.50
N ASP A 550 44.78 -14.55 -9.65
CA ASP A 550 45.52 -15.67 -10.25
C ASP A 550 46.98 -15.26 -10.48
N GLU A 551 47.91 -16.21 -10.32
CA GLU A 551 49.35 -15.93 -10.44
C GLU A 551 49.71 -15.34 -11.81
N SER A 552 49.03 -15.78 -12.87
CA SER A 552 49.19 -15.23 -14.22
C SER A 552 48.76 -13.76 -14.36
N SER A 553 47.77 -13.32 -13.58
CA SER A 553 47.33 -11.92 -13.53
C SER A 553 48.35 -11.08 -12.76
N GLN A 554 48.85 -11.59 -11.63
CA GLN A 554 49.89 -10.92 -10.86
C GLN A 554 51.19 -10.75 -11.66
N GLU A 555 51.59 -11.74 -12.46
CA GLU A 555 52.74 -11.64 -13.36
C GLU A 555 52.57 -10.55 -14.43
N LYS A 556 51.39 -10.48 -15.06
CA LYS A 556 51.07 -9.41 -16.03
C LYS A 556 51.13 -8.03 -15.38
N LEU A 557 50.62 -7.88 -14.16
CA LEU A 557 50.70 -6.63 -13.39
C LEU A 557 52.16 -6.25 -13.09
N ARG A 558 52.95 -7.18 -12.57
CA ARG A 558 54.39 -6.95 -12.28
C ARG A 558 55.22 -6.53 -13.49
N SER A 559 54.77 -6.85 -14.71
CA SER A 559 55.51 -6.50 -15.94
C SER A 559 55.60 -4.99 -16.21
N PHE A 560 54.70 -4.18 -15.65
CA PHE A 560 54.69 -2.73 -15.84
C PHE A 560 54.64 -1.94 -14.53
N LEU A 561 54.23 -2.53 -13.41
CA LEU A 561 54.22 -1.87 -12.12
C LEU A 561 55.64 -1.57 -11.61
N LEU A 562 55.78 -0.43 -10.94
CA LEU A 562 57.07 0.01 -10.39
C LEU A 562 57.51 -0.85 -9.19
N PRO A 563 58.82 -0.94 -8.91
CA PRO A 563 59.32 -1.58 -7.69
C PRO A 563 58.71 -0.94 -6.44
N GLY A 564 58.10 -1.76 -5.58
CA GLY A 564 57.38 -1.30 -4.38
C GLY A 564 55.86 -1.27 -4.52
N ALA A 565 55.32 -1.41 -5.73
CA ALA A 565 53.90 -1.66 -5.96
C ALA A 565 53.49 -3.09 -5.55
N SER A 566 52.24 -3.25 -5.16
CA SER A 566 51.62 -4.53 -4.84
C SER A 566 50.80 -5.03 -6.03
N ALA A 567 51.13 -6.21 -6.54
CA ALA A 567 50.38 -6.88 -7.61
C ALA A 567 49.36 -7.90 -7.09
N SER A 568 49.27 -8.10 -5.77
CA SER A 568 48.19 -8.89 -5.15
C SER A 568 46.91 -8.05 -5.07
N ASN A 569 45.79 -8.63 -4.68
CA ASN A 569 44.57 -7.87 -4.39
C ASN A 569 44.59 -7.41 -2.91
N PRO A 570 44.45 -6.12 -2.57
CA PRO A 570 44.36 -4.94 -3.45
C PRO A 570 45.63 -4.62 -4.25
N VAL A 571 45.45 -4.25 -5.51
CA VAL A 571 46.53 -3.86 -6.44
C VAL A 571 46.91 -2.40 -6.17
N ASP A 572 47.98 -2.19 -5.40
CA ASP A 572 48.53 -0.87 -5.08
C ASP A 572 49.62 -0.50 -6.07
N MET A 573 49.29 0.41 -6.99
CA MET A 573 50.15 0.88 -8.07
C MET A 573 51.07 2.04 -7.66
N ILE A 574 51.08 2.43 -6.38
CA ILE A 574 51.79 3.58 -5.78
C ILE A 574 51.38 4.94 -6.36
N ALA A 575 51.73 6.02 -5.65
CA ALA A 575 51.23 7.36 -5.94
C ALA A 575 51.61 7.92 -7.33
N SER A 576 52.64 7.36 -7.97
CA SER A 576 53.10 7.75 -9.30
C SER A 576 52.37 7.05 -10.45
N ALA A 577 51.35 6.22 -10.16
CA ALA A 577 50.57 5.53 -11.18
C ALA A 577 49.96 6.52 -12.19
N SER A 578 50.19 6.26 -13.47
CA SER A 578 49.66 7.04 -14.58
C SER A 578 48.28 6.53 -15.02
N ALA A 579 47.59 7.31 -15.86
CA ALA A 579 46.33 6.88 -16.47
C ALA A 579 46.50 5.58 -17.30
N ASP A 580 47.66 5.39 -17.94
CA ASP A 580 47.98 4.17 -18.68
C ASP A 580 48.13 2.95 -17.74
N ASP A 581 48.64 3.16 -16.53
CA ASP A 581 48.77 2.09 -15.54
C ASP A 581 47.39 1.64 -15.04
N TYR A 582 46.49 2.59 -14.76
CA TYR A 582 45.08 2.30 -14.47
C TYR A 582 44.42 1.52 -15.61
N HIS A 583 44.57 1.97 -16.86
CA HIS A 583 43.96 1.30 -18.00
C HIS A 583 44.41 -0.17 -18.12
N LYS A 584 45.73 -0.43 -17.98
CA LYS A 584 46.29 -1.78 -18.03
C LYS A 584 45.84 -2.64 -16.85
N ALA A 585 45.91 -2.10 -15.63
CA ALA A 585 45.54 -2.81 -14.41
C ALA A 585 44.06 -3.19 -14.41
N MET A 586 43.17 -2.27 -14.77
CA MET A 586 41.73 -2.53 -14.88
C MET A 586 41.43 -3.69 -15.82
N GLY A 587 42.07 -3.72 -17.00
CA GLY A 587 41.88 -4.80 -17.97
C GLY A 587 42.34 -6.17 -17.45
N ILE A 588 43.42 -6.22 -16.67
CA ILE A 588 43.94 -7.46 -16.09
C ILE A 588 43.06 -7.95 -14.94
N VAL A 589 42.75 -7.06 -13.98
CA VAL A 589 41.99 -7.44 -12.77
C VAL A 589 40.55 -7.79 -13.12
N ALA A 590 39.90 -7.05 -14.03
CA ALA A 590 38.53 -7.35 -14.45
C ALA A 590 38.40 -8.67 -15.25
N ALA A 591 39.50 -9.18 -15.81
CA ALA A 591 39.54 -10.44 -16.55
C ALA A 591 39.95 -11.64 -15.68
N ASP A 592 40.29 -11.42 -14.41
CA ASP A 592 40.70 -12.46 -13.48
C ASP A 592 39.50 -13.34 -13.07
N ASN A 593 39.69 -14.67 -13.01
CA ASN A 593 38.60 -15.60 -12.69
C ASN A 593 38.12 -15.49 -11.24
N ASN A 594 38.93 -14.86 -10.37
CA ASN A 594 38.62 -14.63 -8.97
C ASN A 594 37.91 -13.29 -8.72
N VAL A 595 37.59 -12.52 -9.76
CA VAL A 595 36.99 -11.19 -9.64
C VAL A 595 35.60 -11.16 -10.28
N ASP A 596 34.59 -10.76 -9.51
CA ASP A 596 33.20 -10.58 -9.97
C ASP A 596 32.81 -9.09 -10.08
N ALA A 597 33.50 -8.21 -9.34
CA ALA A 597 33.33 -6.76 -9.33
C ALA A 597 34.68 -6.05 -9.14
N LEU A 598 34.82 -4.83 -9.66
CA LEU A 598 36.05 -4.05 -9.56
C LEU A 598 35.76 -2.70 -8.88
N ILE A 599 36.60 -2.32 -7.92
CA ILE A 599 36.66 -0.97 -7.32
C ILE A 599 38.02 -0.36 -7.70
N VAL A 600 38.03 0.91 -8.13
CA VAL A 600 39.20 1.62 -8.66
C VAL A 600 39.42 2.95 -7.93
#